data_AF-A0A4W5M130-F1
#
_entry.id   AF-A0A4W5M130-F1
#
_cell.length_a   1.000
_cell.length_b   1.000
_cell.length_c   1.000
_cell.angle_alpha   90.00
_cell.angle_beta   90.00
_cell.angle_gamma   90.00
#
_symmetry.space_group_name_H-M   'P 1'
#
loop_
_entity.id
_entity.type
_entity.pdbx_description
1 polymer ?
#
loop_
_entity_poly.entity_id
_entity_poly.type
_entity_poly.pdbx_seq_one_letter_code
_entity_poly.pdbx_strand_id
1 'polypeptide(L)'
;MPPKKGEGPKQPPLIGRFGTSLKIGIVGLPNVGKVPAFLNVVDIAGLVKGAHAGQGLGNAFLSHISACDGIFHMTRAFEDEDIIHVEGNVDPVRDIEIIHEELRLKDEESLGPIIDKLEKTAVRGGDKKLKPEYDIMLKVKNWISEEKKHVRFYNDWNEKEIDVLNKYLFLTSKPMIYLVNLSEKDYIRKKNKWLIKIKEWVDAHDPGAMVIPVSGGLEAKLQDMTNEEKDKYCEEAKTQSVLTKIIKTGYAALQLEYFFTAGPDEVRAWTVRVRDTQFGYLSPTMRCGCDYQSVMYYSSLSYRKAAGKYRQLGRNYIVEDGDIIFFKFNTPNAPKAAKK
;
A
#
# COMPACT_ATOMS: atom_id res chain seq x y z
N MET A 1 40.93 -7.22 -51.71
CA MET A 1 41.92 -6.79 -50.70
C MET A 1 41.42 -5.51 -50.03
N PRO A 2 41.68 -5.34 -48.72
CA PRO A 2 40.93 -4.50 -47.76
C PRO A 2 41.62 -3.13 -47.49
N PRO A 3 41.10 -2.25 -46.61
CA PRO A 3 41.40 -2.32 -45.16
C PRO A 3 40.16 -2.05 -44.27
N LYS A 4 39.89 -2.81 -43.20
CA LYS A 4 40.49 -2.90 -41.84
C LYS A 4 40.26 -1.69 -40.91
N LYS A 5 39.33 -1.91 -39.97
CA LYS A 5 39.21 -1.50 -38.55
C LYS A 5 40.15 -0.42 -37.98
N GLY A 6 39.55 0.52 -37.26
CA GLY A 6 40.10 1.20 -36.07
C GLY A 6 39.13 1.03 -34.89
N GLU A 7 39.66 0.81 -33.69
CA GLU A 7 39.08 0.11 -32.53
C GLU A 7 38.30 0.99 -31.52
N GLY A 8 37.58 0.34 -30.58
CA GLY A 8 36.59 0.90 -29.63
C GLY A 8 37.12 1.68 -28.41
N PRO A 9 36.27 1.98 -27.40
CA PRO A 9 36.06 0.97 -26.34
C PRO A 9 34.63 0.83 -25.73
N LYS A 10 34.31 -0.44 -25.41
CA LYS A 10 33.64 -1.03 -24.23
C LYS A 10 32.26 -0.52 -23.71
N GLN A 11 31.22 -1.33 -23.97
CA GLN A 11 30.18 -1.72 -22.96
C GLN A 11 30.80 -2.75 -21.98
N PRO A 12 30.29 -3.08 -20.75
CA PRO A 12 28.87 -3.26 -20.33
C PRO A 12 28.68 -2.98 -18.79
N PRO A 13 27.90 -3.68 -17.91
CA PRO A 13 26.65 -4.51 -17.96
C PRO A 13 25.58 -4.11 -16.85
N LEU A 14 24.24 -4.14 -17.02
CA LEU A 14 23.17 -5.18 -16.93
C LEU A 14 22.32 -5.25 -15.61
N ILE A 15 21.09 -5.80 -15.80
CA ILE A 15 20.13 -6.50 -14.87
C ILE A 15 19.01 -5.60 -14.26
N GLY A 16 17.69 -5.88 -14.36
CA GLY A 16 16.95 -7.13 -14.60
C GLY A 16 15.58 -6.97 -15.31
N ARG A 17 14.88 -8.11 -15.45
CA ARG A 17 14.03 -8.57 -16.57
C ARG A 17 12.79 -7.72 -16.93
N PHE A 18 12.70 -7.31 -18.19
CA PHE A 18 11.41 -7.17 -18.88
C PHE A 18 11.05 -8.50 -19.53
N GLY A 19 10.14 -9.24 -18.91
CA GLY A 19 9.51 -10.37 -19.58
C GLY A 19 8.54 -9.87 -20.63
N THR A 20 8.94 -9.91 -21.90
CA THR A 20 8.00 -9.95 -23.03
C THR A 20 7.31 -11.31 -23.02
N SER A 21 6.27 -11.47 -22.22
CA SER A 21 5.40 -12.64 -22.36
C SER A 21 4.66 -12.52 -23.69
N LEU A 22 5.13 -13.21 -24.72
CA LEU A 22 4.31 -13.57 -25.88
C LEU A 22 3.12 -14.36 -25.35
N LYS A 23 1.92 -13.78 -25.45
CA LYS A 23 0.67 -14.43 -25.07
C LYS A 23 -0.01 -14.94 -26.33
N ILE A 24 -0.18 -16.26 -26.42
CA ILE A 24 -1.12 -16.92 -27.34
C ILE A 24 -2.50 -16.84 -26.69
N GLY A 25 -3.48 -16.31 -27.41
CA GLY A 25 -4.88 -16.25 -26.97
C GLY A 25 -5.65 -17.50 -27.39
N ILE A 26 -6.45 -18.03 -26.47
CA ILE A 26 -7.50 -19.02 -26.76
C ILE A 26 -8.68 -18.28 -27.39
N VAL A 27 -9.12 -18.74 -28.56
CA VAL A 27 -10.34 -18.25 -29.22
C VAL A 27 -11.54 -18.96 -28.60
N GLY A 28 -12.32 -18.21 -27.83
CA GLY A 28 -13.62 -18.61 -27.30
C GLY A 28 -14.60 -17.44 -27.39
N LEU A 29 -15.90 -17.75 -27.44
CA LEU A 29 -16.98 -16.76 -27.51
C LEU A 29 -16.85 -15.69 -26.41
N PRO A 30 -17.25 -14.42 -26.67
CA PRO A 30 -16.98 -13.28 -25.80
C PRO A 30 -17.80 -13.39 -24.50
N ASN A 31 -17.19 -13.98 -23.48
CA ASN A 31 -17.53 -13.65 -22.11
C ASN A 31 -16.88 -12.31 -21.80
N VAL A 32 -17.69 -11.31 -21.45
CA VAL A 32 -17.23 -9.99 -21.02
C VAL A 32 -16.14 -10.17 -19.96
N GLY A 33 -14.90 -9.86 -20.29
CA GLY A 33 -13.77 -10.07 -19.39
C GLY A 33 -13.90 -9.13 -18.21
N LYS A 34 -14.05 -9.67 -16.99
CA LYS A 34 -14.03 -8.87 -15.76
C LYS A 34 -12.62 -8.87 -15.19
N VAL A 35 -11.99 -7.70 -15.11
CA VAL A 35 -10.66 -7.54 -14.52
C VAL A 35 -10.80 -6.74 -13.21
N PRO A 36 -10.68 -7.40 -12.04
CA PRO A 36 -10.78 -6.72 -10.75
C PRO A 36 -9.51 -5.90 -10.44
N ALA A 37 -9.59 -5.05 -9.42
CA ALA A 37 -8.43 -4.40 -8.84
C ALA A 37 -7.70 -5.40 -7.92
N PHE A 38 -6.38 -5.26 -7.84
CA PHE A 38 -5.54 -6.15 -7.03
C PHE A 38 -4.80 -5.34 -5.96
N LEU A 39 -4.75 -5.91 -4.75
CA LEU A 39 -3.86 -5.47 -3.69
C LEU A 39 -2.65 -6.40 -3.68
N ASN A 40 -1.45 -5.85 -3.83
CA ASN A 40 -0.23 -6.64 -3.73
C ASN A 40 0.13 -6.79 -2.26
N VAL A 41 0.19 -8.03 -1.77
CA VAL A 41 0.60 -8.36 -0.41
C VAL A 41 1.91 -9.14 -0.50
N VAL A 42 2.93 -8.66 0.19
CA VAL A 42 4.24 -9.30 0.28
C VAL A 42 4.35 -9.94 1.66
N ASP A 43 4.71 -11.22 1.69
CA ASP A 43 5.01 -11.90 2.95
C ASP A 43 6.40 -11.49 3.44
N ILE A 44 6.50 -11.13 4.72
CA ILE A 44 7.73 -10.66 5.33
C ILE A 44 8.00 -11.54 6.56
N ALA A 45 9.17 -12.17 6.61
CA ALA A 45 9.53 -13.17 7.62
C ALA A 45 9.43 -12.64 9.08
N GLY A 46 9.23 -13.48 10.09
CA GLY A 46 9.12 -12.99 11.48
C GLY A 46 10.35 -12.18 11.96
N LEU A 47 10.11 -11.05 12.62
CA LEU A 47 11.16 -10.25 13.26
C LEU A 47 11.53 -10.87 14.62
N VAL A 48 12.84 -10.94 14.89
CA VAL A 48 13.40 -11.33 16.19
C VAL A 48 14.03 -10.10 16.82
N LYS A 49 13.96 -10.00 18.15
CA LYS A 49 14.61 -8.94 18.92
C LYS A 49 16.08 -8.79 18.54
N GLY A 50 16.55 -7.56 18.33
CA GLY A 50 17.90 -7.24 17.87
C GLY A 50 18.08 -7.18 16.35
N ALA A 51 16.99 -7.16 15.58
CA ALA A 51 17.03 -7.06 14.12
C ALA A 51 17.70 -5.77 13.62
N HIS A 52 17.49 -4.65 14.32
CA HIS A 52 18.14 -3.37 14.00
C HIS A 52 19.68 -3.45 14.07
N ALA A 53 20.23 -4.19 15.05
CA ALA A 53 21.67 -4.37 15.24
C ALA A 53 22.31 -5.39 14.28
N GLY A 54 21.55 -5.91 13.32
CA GLY A 54 22.02 -6.88 12.33
C GLY A 54 22.17 -8.31 12.87
N GLN A 55 21.57 -8.63 14.02
CA GLN A 55 21.55 -10.00 14.52
C GLN A 55 20.52 -10.83 13.72
N GLY A 56 20.95 -11.97 13.17
CA GLY A 56 20.09 -12.92 12.46
C GLY A 56 19.63 -12.47 11.07
N LEU A 57 18.42 -12.89 10.68
CA LEU A 57 17.78 -12.56 9.39
C LEU A 57 17.14 -11.15 9.35
N GLY A 58 17.28 -10.36 10.43
CA GLY A 58 16.55 -9.11 10.63
C GLY A 58 16.83 -7.99 9.62
N ASN A 59 18.06 -7.90 9.09
CA ASN A 59 18.39 -6.83 8.13
C ASN A 59 17.74 -7.05 6.75
N ALA A 60 17.59 -8.30 6.33
CA ALA A 60 16.86 -8.63 5.10
C ALA A 60 15.36 -8.32 5.24
N PHE A 61 14.80 -8.59 6.42
CA PHE A 61 13.42 -8.26 6.77
C PHE A 61 13.11 -6.76 6.65
N LEU A 62 13.96 -5.90 7.23
CA LEU A 62 13.78 -4.45 7.21
C LEU A 62 13.85 -3.87 5.79
N SER A 63 14.71 -4.45 4.93
CA SER A 63 14.77 -4.10 3.51
C SER A 63 13.45 -4.41 2.78
N HIS A 64 12.84 -5.57 3.07
CA HIS A 64 11.55 -5.93 2.49
C HIS A 64 10.40 -5.02 2.97
N ILE A 65 10.40 -4.60 4.25
CA ILE A 65 9.43 -3.61 4.73
C ILE A 65 9.63 -2.26 4.05
N SER A 66 10.89 -1.84 3.85
CA SER A 66 11.19 -0.57 3.19
C SER A 66 10.57 -0.48 1.79
N ALA A 67 10.54 -1.61 1.07
CA ALA A 67 9.93 -1.75 -0.25
C ALA A 67 8.38 -1.78 -0.25
N CYS A 68 7.73 -1.86 0.92
CA CYS A 68 6.28 -1.88 1.06
C CYS A 68 5.74 -0.50 1.46
N ASP A 69 4.54 -0.14 1.03
CA ASP A 69 3.94 1.16 1.35
C ASP A 69 3.11 1.16 2.64
N GLY A 70 2.77 -0.01 3.17
CA GLY A 70 1.99 -0.18 4.40
C GLY A 70 2.26 -1.54 5.04
N ILE A 71 1.87 -1.70 6.31
CA ILE A 71 2.21 -2.88 7.12
C ILE A 71 0.93 -3.52 7.66
N PHE A 72 0.72 -4.80 7.34
CA PHE A 72 -0.18 -5.66 8.10
C PHE A 72 0.58 -6.26 9.28
N HIS A 73 0.36 -5.72 10.47
CA HIS A 73 1.02 -6.22 11.65
C HIS A 73 0.21 -7.36 12.27
N MET A 74 0.64 -8.59 12.00
CA MET A 74 -0.01 -9.78 12.56
C MET A 74 0.53 -10.09 13.97
N THR A 75 -0.38 -10.30 14.92
CA THR A 75 -0.06 -10.61 16.32
C THR A 75 -0.73 -11.91 16.75
N ARG A 76 -0.04 -12.71 17.56
CA ARG A 76 -0.56 -13.98 18.07
C ARG A 76 -1.35 -13.75 19.36
N ALA A 77 -2.63 -14.10 19.38
CA ALA A 77 -3.49 -13.96 20.55
C ALA A 77 -4.12 -15.30 21.00
N PHE A 78 -3.45 -16.42 20.71
CA PHE A 78 -3.85 -17.75 21.17
C PHE A 78 -2.66 -18.52 21.72
N GLU A 79 -2.94 -19.36 22.72
CA GLU A 79 -1.98 -20.29 23.30
C GLU A 79 -2.17 -21.65 22.64
N ASP A 80 -1.05 -22.26 22.25
CA ASP A 80 -1.00 -23.59 21.68
C ASP A 80 0.32 -24.22 22.12
N GLU A 81 0.25 -25.41 22.73
CA GLU A 81 1.40 -26.13 23.29
C GLU A 81 2.35 -26.64 22.20
N ASP A 82 1.83 -26.86 20.99
CA ASP A 82 2.60 -27.34 19.85
C ASP A 82 3.43 -26.24 19.14
N ILE A 83 3.19 -24.96 19.48
CA ILE A 83 3.82 -23.81 18.81
C ILE A 83 4.66 -23.00 19.79
N ILE A 84 5.98 -23.17 19.70
CA ILE A 84 6.97 -22.47 20.52
C ILE A 84 6.97 -20.97 20.18
N HIS A 85 6.82 -20.12 21.20
CA HIS A 85 6.98 -18.67 21.06
C HIS A 85 8.45 -18.29 21.23
N VAL A 86 8.95 -17.35 20.42
CA VAL A 86 10.37 -16.94 20.43
C VAL A 86 10.79 -16.37 21.79
N GLU A 87 9.88 -15.69 22.50
CA GLU A 87 10.10 -15.19 23.87
C GLU A 87 9.63 -16.15 24.99
N GLY A 88 9.24 -17.38 24.64
CA GLY A 88 8.82 -18.43 25.58
C GLY A 88 7.37 -18.29 26.11
N ASN A 89 6.84 -17.08 26.28
CA ASN A 89 5.45 -16.83 26.69
C ASN A 89 4.70 -15.99 25.66
N VAL A 90 3.42 -16.28 25.44
CA VAL A 90 2.56 -15.51 24.51
C VAL A 90 2.08 -14.23 25.19
N ASP A 91 2.63 -13.09 24.78
CA ASP A 91 2.18 -11.76 25.21
C ASP A 91 2.14 -10.81 24.00
N PRO A 92 0.98 -10.67 23.33
CA PRO A 92 0.88 -9.90 22.09
C PRO A 92 1.18 -8.42 22.29
N VAL A 93 0.95 -7.85 23.48
CA VAL A 93 1.24 -6.43 23.73
C VAL A 93 2.74 -6.19 23.70
N ARG A 94 3.50 -7.07 24.33
CA ARG A 94 4.96 -7.02 24.30
C ARG A 94 5.52 -7.23 22.90
N ASP A 95 4.97 -8.19 22.15
CA ASP A 95 5.40 -8.46 20.78
C ASP A 95 5.23 -7.21 19.88
N ILE A 96 4.11 -6.49 20.05
CA ILE A 96 3.86 -5.22 19.35
C ILE A 96 4.90 -4.18 19.75
N GLU A 97 5.17 -4.01 21.05
CA GLU A 97 6.17 -3.06 21.54
C GLU A 97 7.57 -3.33 21.00
N ILE A 98 7.98 -4.61 20.95
CA ILE A 98 9.27 -5.00 20.39
C ILE A 98 9.36 -4.59 18.92
N ILE A 99 8.35 -4.88 18.11
CA ILE A 99 8.36 -4.53 16.69
C ILE A 99 8.35 -3.01 16.51
N HIS A 100 7.55 -2.28 17.29
CA HIS A 100 7.52 -0.82 17.25
C HIS A 100 8.87 -0.19 17.61
N GLU A 101 9.55 -0.73 18.63
CA GLU A 101 10.88 -0.30 19.06
C GLU A 101 11.93 -0.55 17.97
N GLU A 102 11.92 -1.75 17.38
CA GLU A 102 12.88 -2.16 16.34
C GLU A 102 12.76 -1.32 15.06
N LEU A 103 11.53 -1.01 14.63
CA LEU A 103 11.29 -0.09 13.51
C LEU A 103 11.82 1.32 13.82
N ARG A 104 11.63 1.79 15.05
CA ARG A 104 12.10 3.12 15.48
C ARG A 104 13.62 3.20 15.50
N LEU A 105 14.28 2.20 16.10
CA LEU A 105 15.74 2.12 16.16
C LEU A 105 16.35 2.07 14.76
N LYS A 106 15.70 1.41 13.80
CA LYS A 106 16.19 1.40 12.42
C LYS A 106 16.10 2.75 11.72
N ASP A 107 15.01 3.48 11.93
CA ASP A 107 14.87 4.83 11.41
C ASP A 107 15.90 5.78 12.07
N GLU A 108 16.16 5.64 13.36
CA GLU A 108 17.18 6.40 14.09
C GLU A 108 18.59 6.15 13.55
N GLU A 109 18.96 4.88 13.32
CA GLU A 109 20.24 4.51 12.69
C GLU A 109 20.37 5.11 11.30
N SER A 110 19.28 5.11 10.53
CA SER A 110 19.26 5.63 9.15
C SER A 110 19.35 7.16 9.11
N LEU A 111 18.83 7.87 10.11
CA LEU A 111 18.87 9.32 10.21
C LEU A 111 20.28 9.88 10.43
N GLY A 112 21.11 9.21 11.23
CA GLY A 112 22.49 9.64 11.51
C GLY A 112 23.31 10.00 10.26
N PRO A 113 23.56 9.07 9.33
CA PRO A 113 24.36 9.32 8.13
C PRO A 113 23.69 10.32 7.17
N ILE A 114 22.36 10.41 7.16
CA ILE A 114 21.61 11.39 6.35
C ILE A 114 21.89 12.80 6.87
N ILE A 115 21.75 13.01 8.18
CA ILE A 115 21.98 14.30 8.84
C ILE A 115 23.44 14.73 8.68
N ASP A 116 24.40 13.83 8.86
CA ASP A 116 25.83 14.13 8.68
C ASP A 116 26.16 14.58 7.24
N LYS A 117 25.51 13.97 6.25
CA LYS A 117 25.67 14.35 4.84
C LYS A 117 25.05 15.72 4.58
N LEU A 118 23.85 15.98 5.10
CA LEU A 118 23.16 17.25 4.98
C LEU A 118 23.89 18.38 5.71
N GLU A 119 24.49 18.13 6.87
CA GLU A 119 25.29 19.13 7.59
C GLU A 119 26.49 19.59 6.75
N LYS A 120 27.19 18.63 6.13
CA LYS A 120 28.36 18.91 5.28
C LYS A 120 27.98 19.73 4.05
N THR A 121 26.85 19.44 3.40
CA THR A 121 26.44 20.13 2.17
C THR A 121 25.67 21.42 2.41
N ALA A 122 24.70 21.41 3.34
CA ALA A 122 23.82 22.55 3.60
C ALA A 122 24.46 23.60 4.51
N VAL A 123 25.10 23.17 5.61
CA VAL A 123 25.66 24.10 6.61
C VAL A 123 27.08 24.50 6.23
N ARG A 124 27.97 23.52 5.98
CA ARG A 124 29.38 23.79 5.66
C ARG A 124 29.59 24.17 4.20
N GLY A 125 28.83 23.58 3.28
CA GLY A 125 28.86 23.89 1.85
C GLY A 125 28.07 25.13 1.44
N GLY A 126 27.26 25.71 2.35
CA GLY A 126 26.54 26.97 2.13
C GLY A 126 25.33 26.88 1.19
N ASP A 127 24.83 25.67 0.88
CA ASP A 127 23.66 25.52 0.01
C ASP A 127 22.36 25.82 0.76
N LYS A 128 21.82 27.01 0.52
CA LYS A 128 20.58 27.51 1.13
C LYS A 128 19.33 26.69 0.75
N LYS A 129 19.39 25.87 -0.31
CA LYS A 129 18.25 25.03 -0.72
C LYS A 129 18.08 23.80 0.16
N LEU A 130 19.18 23.24 0.67
CA LEU A 130 19.19 22.04 1.51
C LEU A 130 19.06 22.34 3.00
N LYS A 131 19.20 23.60 3.39
CA LYS A 131 19.09 24.03 4.78
C LYS A 131 17.72 23.73 5.42
N PRO A 132 16.58 24.01 4.76
CA PRO A 132 15.28 23.60 5.29
C PRO A 132 15.16 22.08 5.48
N GLU A 133 15.70 21.30 4.56
CA GLU A 133 15.69 19.84 4.64
C GLU A 133 16.53 19.33 5.83
N TYR A 134 17.67 19.95 6.11
CA TYR A 134 18.48 19.67 7.30
C TYR A 134 17.73 19.99 8.61
N ASP A 135 17.10 21.17 8.70
CA ASP A 135 16.36 21.59 9.90
C ASP A 135 15.19 20.63 10.20
N ILE A 136 14.53 20.13 9.14
CA ILE A 136 13.45 19.13 9.24
C ILE A 136 14.00 17.79 9.74
N MET A 137 15.11 17.32 9.19
CA MET A 137 15.72 16.06 9.65
C MET A 137 16.18 16.12 11.12
N LEU A 138 16.66 17.27 11.59
CA LEU A 138 16.94 17.49 13.02
C LEU A 138 15.68 17.40 13.88
N LYS A 139 14.58 17.99 13.43
CA LYS A 139 13.27 17.89 14.09
C LYS A 139 12.80 16.43 14.17
N VAL A 140 12.94 15.67 13.08
CA VAL A 140 12.61 14.23 13.05
C VAL A 140 13.50 13.45 14.03
N LYS A 141 14.81 13.70 14.03
CA LYS A 141 15.74 13.05 14.96
C LYS A 141 15.33 13.27 16.41
N ASN A 142 15.01 14.51 16.80
CA ASN A 142 14.56 14.79 18.16
C ASN A 142 13.27 14.04 18.50
N TRP A 143 12.32 13.94 17.55
CA TRP A 143 11.07 13.19 17.75
C TRP A 143 11.29 11.67 17.91
N ILE A 144 12.19 11.09 17.12
CA ILE A 144 12.46 9.65 17.16
C ILE A 144 13.32 9.28 18.37
N SER A 145 14.36 10.06 18.68
CA SER A 145 15.33 9.75 19.74
C SER A 145 14.85 10.16 21.14
N GLU A 146 14.34 11.39 21.30
CA GLU A 146 13.98 11.93 22.62
C GLU A 146 12.55 11.54 23.03
N GLU A 147 11.58 11.78 22.14
CA GLU A 147 10.16 11.47 22.40
C GLU A 147 9.83 9.98 22.20
N LYS A 148 10.73 9.22 21.56
CA LYS A 148 10.60 7.78 21.32
C LYS A 148 9.33 7.36 20.57
N LYS A 149 8.78 8.27 19.75
CA LYS A 149 7.54 8.09 18.99
C LYS A 149 7.82 7.88 17.50
N HIS A 150 6.88 7.22 16.84
CA HIS A 150 6.90 7.03 15.38
C HIS A 150 6.63 8.34 14.65
N VAL A 151 7.19 8.50 13.45
CA VAL A 151 7.06 9.73 12.64
C VAL A 151 5.60 10.05 12.31
N ARG A 152 4.77 9.01 12.11
CA ARG A 152 3.34 9.16 11.79
C ARG A 152 2.48 9.79 12.90
N PHE A 153 2.94 9.81 14.16
CA PHE A 153 2.16 10.37 15.28
C PHE A 153 2.35 11.85 15.51
N TYR A 154 3.23 12.48 14.73
CA TYR A 154 3.43 13.92 14.81
C TYR A 154 2.39 14.61 13.91
N ASN A 155 1.42 15.27 14.53
CA ASN A 155 0.27 15.86 13.82
C ASN A 155 0.57 17.22 13.17
N ASP A 156 1.67 17.87 13.54
CA ASP A 156 1.98 19.25 13.14
C ASP A 156 2.99 19.35 11.99
N TRP A 157 3.05 18.35 11.11
CA TRP A 157 3.89 18.43 9.91
C TRP A 157 3.29 19.39 8.89
N ASN A 158 4.10 20.30 8.32
CA ASN A 158 3.68 21.13 7.20
C ASN A 158 3.86 20.41 5.84
N GLU A 159 3.20 20.90 4.79
CA GLU A 159 3.28 20.32 3.43
C GLU A 159 4.72 20.19 2.88
N LYS A 160 5.57 21.20 3.10
CA LYS A 160 6.98 21.13 2.69
C LYS A 160 7.77 20.12 3.53
N GLU A 161 7.40 19.91 4.79
CA GLU A 161 8.01 18.89 5.64
C GLU A 161 7.64 17.49 5.17
N ILE A 162 6.37 17.24 4.90
CA ILE A 162 5.89 15.95 4.39
C ILE A 162 6.50 15.65 3.01
N ASP A 163 6.72 16.65 2.14
CA ASP A 163 7.44 16.52 0.87
C ASP A 163 8.86 15.96 1.07
N VAL A 164 9.55 16.46 2.10
CA VAL A 164 10.89 16.01 2.44
C VAL A 164 10.85 14.61 3.04
N LEU A 165 9.94 14.33 3.98
CA LEU A 165 9.78 13.01 4.61
C LEU A 165 9.51 11.91 3.57
N ASN A 166 8.68 12.20 2.57
CA ASN A 166 8.34 11.27 1.49
C ASN A 166 9.54 10.86 0.62
N LYS A 167 10.65 11.63 0.61
CA LYS A 167 11.89 11.24 -0.09
C LYS A 167 12.64 10.11 0.63
N TYR A 168 12.55 10.09 1.97
CA TYR A 168 13.33 9.19 2.81
C TYR A 168 12.58 7.91 3.17
N LEU A 169 11.25 7.88 3.06
CA LEU A 169 10.41 6.69 3.20
C LEU A 169 10.69 5.91 4.50
N PHE A 170 10.68 6.64 5.63
CA PHE A 170 10.84 6.07 6.97
C PHE A 170 9.91 4.87 7.21
N LEU A 171 10.37 3.90 7.98
CA LEU A 171 9.55 2.73 8.31
C LEU A 171 8.39 3.09 9.22
N THR A 172 8.63 3.99 10.17
CA THR A 172 7.65 4.46 11.16
C THR A 172 6.64 5.47 10.61
N SER A 173 6.76 5.91 9.35
CA SER A 173 5.75 6.73 8.69
C SER A 173 4.67 5.90 7.97
N LYS A 174 4.91 4.60 7.77
CA LYS A 174 3.99 3.73 7.04
C LYS A 174 2.71 3.47 7.85
N PRO A 175 1.52 3.44 7.21
CA PRO A 175 0.28 3.06 7.87
C PRO A 175 0.33 1.59 8.31
N MET A 176 -0.20 1.32 9.51
CA MET A 176 -0.26 -0.01 10.10
C MET A 176 -1.71 -0.46 10.31
N ILE A 177 -1.96 -1.74 10.03
CA ILE A 177 -3.22 -2.42 10.36
C ILE A 177 -2.90 -3.62 11.23
N TYR A 178 -3.50 -3.69 12.42
CA TYR A 178 -3.26 -4.79 13.36
C TYR A 178 -4.19 -5.96 13.08
N LEU A 179 -3.62 -7.10 12.69
CA LEU A 179 -4.32 -8.36 12.51
C LEU A 179 -4.11 -9.22 13.75
N VAL A 180 -5.15 -9.41 14.55
CA VAL A 180 -5.07 -10.19 15.79
C VAL A 180 -5.49 -11.62 15.48
N ASN A 181 -4.52 -12.53 15.41
CA ASN A 181 -4.77 -13.93 15.10
C ASN A 181 -5.28 -14.68 16.34
N LEU A 182 -6.49 -15.21 16.24
CA LEU A 182 -7.24 -15.90 17.29
C LEU A 182 -7.44 -17.37 16.94
N SER A 183 -7.67 -18.18 17.98
CA SER A 183 -8.18 -19.54 17.78
C SER A 183 -9.56 -19.51 17.13
N GLU A 184 -9.92 -20.56 16.39
CA GLU A 184 -11.24 -20.70 15.76
C GLU A 184 -12.37 -20.57 16.79
N LYS A 185 -12.19 -21.18 17.96
CA LYS A 185 -13.15 -21.14 19.07
C LYS A 185 -13.35 -19.71 19.60
N ASP A 186 -12.27 -18.97 19.81
CA ASP A 186 -12.36 -17.60 20.34
C ASP A 186 -12.92 -16.62 19.31
N TYR A 187 -12.60 -16.84 18.03
CA TYR A 187 -13.10 -16.06 16.91
C TYR A 187 -14.63 -16.20 16.78
N ILE A 188 -15.17 -17.42 16.78
CA ILE A 188 -16.62 -17.68 16.74
C ILE A 188 -17.31 -17.08 17.97
N ARG A 189 -16.70 -17.21 19.16
CA ARG A 189 -17.24 -16.65 20.41
C ARG A 189 -17.13 -15.13 20.50
N LYS A 190 -16.34 -14.49 19.63
CA LYS A 190 -16.01 -13.06 19.62
C LYS A 190 -15.49 -12.56 20.98
N LYS A 191 -14.78 -13.42 21.71
CA LYS A 191 -14.22 -13.12 23.04
C LYS A 191 -12.84 -13.74 23.15
N ASN A 192 -11.87 -12.94 23.57
CA ASN A 192 -10.51 -13.38 23.86
C ASN A 192 -9.91 -12.49 24.96
N LYS A 193 -9.03 -13.07 25.78
CA LYS A 193 -8.37 -12.39 26.91
C LYS A 193 -7.45 -11.23 26.49
N TRP A 194 -6.88 -11.29 25.29
CA TRP A 194 -5.91 -10.33 24.77
C TRP A 194 -6.54 -9.21 23.96
N LEU A 195 -7.73 -9.41 23.40
CA LEU A 195 -8.35 -8.48 22.46
C LEU A 195 -8.58 -7.09 23.07
N ILE A 196 -8.99 -7.05 24.34
CA ILE A 196 -9.18 -5.81 25.10
C ILE A 196 -7.84 -5.10 25.33
N LYS A 197 -6.82 -5.83 25.80
CA LYS A 197 -5.49 -5.26 26.07
C LYS A 197 -4.83 -4.71 24.82
N ILE A 198 -4.92 -5.43 23.70
CA ILE A 198 -4.39 -4.96 22.40
C ILE A 198 -5.14 -3.70 21.97
N LYS A 199 -6.47 -3.67 22.10
CA LYS A 199 -7.25 -2.49 21.75
C LYS A 199 -6.89 -1.28 22.60
N GLU A 200 -6.79 -1.44 23.92
CA GLU A 200 -6.37 -0.37 24.84
C GLU A 200 -4.96 0.13 24.51
N TRP A 201 -4.04 -0.77 24.19
CA TRP A 201 -2.68 -0.40 23.78
C TRP A 201 -2.68 0.38 22.46
N VAL A 202 -3.44 -0.07 21.46
CA VAL A 202 -3.57 0.61 20.15
C VAL A 202 -4.24 1.97 20.31
N ASP A 203 -5.32 2.08 21.08
CA ASP A 203 -6.00 3.35 21.30
C ASP A 203 -5.07 4.37 22.01
N ALA A 204 -4.14 3.91 22.85
CA ALA A 204 -3.17 4.76 23.55
C ALA A 204 -1.94 5.14 22.71
N HIS A 205 -1.39 4.21 21.91
CA HIS A 205 -0.12 4.40 21.20
C HIS A 205 -0.28 4.69 19.71
N ASP A 206 -1.40 4.30 19.11
CA ASP A 206 -1.71 4.45 17.69
C ASP A 206 -3.19 4.84 17.47
N PRO A 207 -3.56 6.07 17.84
CA PRO A 207 -4.94 6.52 17.76
C PRO A 207 -5.41 6.51 16.31
N GLY A 208 -6.44 5.70 16.02
CA GLY A 208 -7.05 5.57 14.70
C GLY A 208 -6.60 4.35 13.89
N ALA A 209 -5.68 3.53 14.41
CA ALA A 209 -5.35 2.27 13.76
C ALA A 209 -6.50 1.26 13.80
N MET A 210 -6.61 0.50 12.71
CA MET A 210 -7.62 -0.53 12.56
C MET A 210 -7.14 -1.84 13.18
N VAL A 211 -7.88 -2.34 14.16
CA VAL A 211 -7.68 -3.66 14.75
C VAL A 211 -8.71 -4.63 14.17
N ILE A 212 -8.24 -5.67 13.48
CA ILE A 212 -9.07 -6.68 12.84
C ILE A 212 -8.77 -8.05 13.48
N PRO A 213 -9.73 -8.64 14.22
CA PRO A 213 -9.59 -10.02 14.65
C PRO A 213 -9.71 -10.96 13.45
N VAL A 214 -8.78 -11.90 13.33
CA VAL A 214 -8.72 -12.91 12.28
C VAL A 214 -8.46 -14.27 12.91
N SER A 215 -8.86 -15.35 12.26
CA SER A 215 -8.44 -16.70 12.65
C SER A 215 -7.82 -17.39 11.45
N GLY A 216 -6.50 -17.57 11.48
CA GLY A 216 -5.76 -18.21 10.38
C GLY A 216 -6.24 -19.64 10.12
N GLY A 217 -6.53 -20.40 11.17
CA GLY A 217 -7.03 -21.77 11.06
C GLY A 217 -8.41 -21.85 10.39
N LEU A 218 -9.30 -20.88 10.69
CA LEU A 218 -10.61 -20.80 10.05
C LEU A 218 -10.49 -20.42 8.58
N GLU A 219 -9.71 -19.38 8.26
CA GLU A 219 -9.54 -18.91 6.88
C GLU A 219 -8.85 -19.95 5.99
N ALA A 220 -7.91 -20.73 6.51
CA ALA A 220 -7.29 -21.83 5.78
C ALA A 220 -8.32 -22.91 5.40
N LYS A 221 -9.17 -23.33 6.35
CA LYS A 221 -10.27 -24.28 6.06
C LYS A 221 -11.25 -23.72 5.04
N LEU A 222 -11.60 -22.43 5.16
CA LEU A 222 -12.47 -21.76 4.22
C LEU A 222 -11.82 -21.63 2.83
N GLN A 223 -10.50 -21.60 2.70
CA GLN A 223 -9.85 -21.54 1.39
C GLN A 223 -9.99 -22.84 0.60
N ASP A 224 -9.89 -23.99 1.26
CA ASP A 224 -9.95 -25.31 0.64
C ASP A 224 -11.36 -25.73 0.19
N MET A 225 -12.40 -25.08 0.72
CA MET A 225 -13.80 -25.34 0.37
C MET A 225 -14.23 -24.68 -0.95
N THR A 226 -15.32 -25.18 -1.55
CA THR A 226 -15.99 -24.49 -2.68
C THR A 226 -16.83 -23.31 -2.19
N ASN A 227 -17.18 -22.36 -3.08
CA ASN A 227 -17.94 -21.17 -2.67
C ASN A 227 -19.30 -21.51 -2.03
N GLU A 228 -19.99 -22.54 -2.52
CA GLU A 228 -21.28 -22.97 -1.97
C GLU A 228 -21.15 -23.59 -0.57
N GLU A 229 -20.05 -24.32 -0.32
CA GLU A 229 -19.73 -24.89 0.99
C GLU A 229 -19.30 -23.81 1.98
N LYS A 230 -18.53 -22.81 1.51
CA LYS A 230 -18.16 -21.65 2.33
C LYS A 230 -19.38 -20.91 2.83
N ASP A 231 -20.36 -20.65 1.96
CA ASP A 231 -21.57 -19.92 2.33
C ASP A 231 -22.39 -20.71 3.36
N LYS A 232 -22.57 -22.03 3.16
CA LYS A 232 -23.24 -22.90 4.14
C LYS A 232 -22.50 -22.94 5.49
N TYR A 233 -21.18 -23.10 5.48
CA TYR A 233 -20.38 -23.13 6.70
C TYR A 233 -20.43 -21.77 7.42
N CYS A 234 -20.40 -20.65 6.68
CA CYS A 234 -20.54 -19.31 7.25
C CYS A 234 -21.91 -19.08 7.89
N GLU A 235 -22.98 -19.58 7.28
CA GLU A 235 -24.33 -19.54 7.85
C GLU A 235 -24.45 -20.39 9.13
N GLU A 236 -23.92 -21.62 9.11
CA GLU A 236 -23.94 -22.54 10.24
C GLU A 236 -23.10 -22.05 11.42
N ALA A 237 -21.87 -21.60 11.15
CA ALA A 237 -20.96 -21.08 12.17
C ALA A 237 -21.30 -19.64 12.61
N LYS A 238 -22.21 -18.95 11.91
CA LYS A 238 -22.50 -17.51 12.06
C LYS A 238 -21.24 -16.65 11.97
N THR A 239 -20.30 -17.06 11.12
CA THR A 239 -19.05 -16.36 10.85
C THR A 239 -19.02 -15.89 9.40
N GLN A 240 -18.19 -14.91 9.10
CA GLN A 240 -17.91 -14.49 7.72
C GLN A 240 -16.40 -14.43 7.53
N SER A 241 -15.92 -14.75 6.33
CA SER A 241 -14.51 -14.55 6.01
C SER A 241 -14.15 -13.06 6.16
N VAL A 242 -13.06 -12.81 6.87
CA VAL A 242 -12.53 -11.47 7.13
C VAL A 242 -11.55 -11.05 6.05
N LEU A 243 -11.10 -11.98 5.19
CA LEU A 243 -10.12 -11.68 4.13
C LEU A 243 -10.58 -10.53 3.23
N THR A 244 -11.84 -10.51 2.81
CA THR A 244 -12.39 -9.40 2.01
C THR A 244 -12.34 -8.08 2.77
N LYS A 245 -12.59 -8.09 4.09
CA LYS A 245 -12.48 -6.90 4.93
C LYS A 245 -11.03 -6.45 5.09
N ILE A 246 -10.09 -7.38 5.28
CA ILE A 246 -8.65 -7.09 5.38
C ILE A 246 -8.15 -6.43 4.10
N ILE A 247 -8.49 -6.99 2.94
CA ILE A 247 -8.10 -6.44 1.63
C ILE A 247 -8.68 -5.04 1.43
N LYS A 248 -9.98 -4.84 1.69
CA LYS A 248 -10.62 -3.52 1.56
C LYS A 248 -10.01 -2.49 2.53
N THR A 249 -9.72 -2.91 3.77
CA THR A 249 -9.09 -2.02 4.76
C THR A 249 -7.66 -1.68 4.37
N GLY A 250 -6.88 -2.63 3.85
CA GLY A 250 -5.54 -2.37 3.32
C GLY A 250 -5.54 -1.41 2.14
N TYR A 251 -6.50 -1.57 1.24
CA TYR A 251 -6.67 -0.67 0.09
C TYR A 251 -7.00 0.76 0.54
N ALA A 252 -7.92 0.91 1.50
CA ALA A 252 -8.24 2.20 2.09
C ALA A 252 -7.06 2.82 2.86
N ALA A 253 -6.29 2.01 3.60
CA ALA A 253 -5.12 2.49 4.35
C ALA A 253 -3.99 2.99 3.45
N LEU A 254 -3.84 2.41 2.25
CA LEU A 254 -2.92 2.90 1.21
C LEU A 254 -3.46 4.11 0.45
N GLN A 255 -4.63 4.63 0.83
CA GLN A 255 -5.33 5.73 0.15
C GLN A 255 -5.50 5.42 -1.34
N LEU A 256 -5.92 4.19 -1.65
CA LEU A 256 -6.23 3.76 -3.00
C LEU A 256 -7.75 3.80 -3.20
N GLU A 257 -8.16 4.31 -4.35
CA GLU A 257 -9.52 4.31 -4.87
C GLU A 257 -9.53 3.58 -6.21
N TYR A 258 -10.72 3.18 -6.66
CA TYR A 258 -10.88 2.56 -7.97
C TYR A 258 -11.88 3.32 -8.83
N PHE A 259 -11.58 3.37 -10.12
CA PHE A 259 -12.56 3.71 -11.15
C PHE A 259 -12.69 2.55 -12.12
N PHE A 260 -13.82 2.49 -12.83
CA PHE A 260 -14.12 1.42 -13.76
C PHE A 260 -14.11 1.92 -15.19
N THR A 261 -13.67 1.06 -16.11
CA THR A 261 -13.98 1.18 -17.53
C THR A 261 -14.91 0.05 -17.90
N ALA A 262 -16.11 0.37 -18.38
CA ALA A 262 -17.11 -0.62 -18.77
C ALA A 262 -17.38 -0.52 -20.27
N GLY A 263 -17.04 -1.58 -21.01
CA GLY A 263 -17.34 -1.76 -22.42
C GLY A 263 -18.00 -3.10 -22.70
N PRO A 264 -18.47 -3.34 -23.94
CA PRO A 264 -19.01 -4.63 -24.35
C PRO A 264 -17.98 -5.76 -24.28
N ASP A 265 -16.69 -5.44 -24.47
CA ASP A 265 -15.60 -6.44 -24.47
C ASP A 265 -15.04 -6.70 -23.06
N GLU A 266 -14.86 -5.64 -22.26
CA GLU A 266 -14.17 -5.71 -20.97
C GLU A 266 -14.80 -4.76 -19.94
N VAL A 267 -14.89 -5.24 -18.70
CA VAL A 267 -15.15 -4.43 -17.52
C VAL A 267 -13.93 -4.51 -16.60
N ARG A 268 -13.23 -3.40 -16.43
CA ARG A 268 -11.98 -3.34 -15.68
C ARG A 268 -12.03 -2.31 -14.57
N ALA A 269 -11.53 -2.68 -13.39
CA ALA A 269 -11.26 -1.78 -12.29
C ALA A 269 -9.80 -1.29 -12.37
N TRP A 270 -9.62 0.01 -12.21
CA TRP A 270 -8.32 0.69 -12.24
C TRP A 270 -8.05 1.31 -10.89
N THR A 271 -6.90 0.98 -10.31
CA THR A 271 -6.42 1.56 -9.05
C THR A 271 -5.84 2.94 -9.28
N VAL A 272 -6.27 3.93 -8.49
CA VAL A 272 -5.73 5.29 -8.44
C VAL A 272 -5.49 5.66 -6.98
N ARG A 273 -4.45 6.46 -6.71
CA ARG A 273 -4.23 7.01 -5.37
C ARG A 273 -5.08 8.26 -5.17
N VAL A 274 -5.80 8.35 -4.05
CA VAL A 274 -6.60 9.52 -3.67
C VAL A 274 -5.71 10.75 -3.66
N ARG A 275 -6.16 11.82 -4.31
CA ARG A 275 -5.54 13.13 -4.13
C ARG A 275 -6.15 13.76 -2.88
N ASP A 276 -5.34 13.87 -1.85
CA ASP A 276 -5.70 14.71 -0.73
C ASP A 276 -5.65 16.17 -1.21
N THR A 277 -6.82 16.78 -1.39
CA THR A 277 -6.92 18.20 -1.77
C THR A 277 -6.45 19.13 -0.65
N GLN A 278 -6.22 18.60 0.56
CA GLN A 278 -5.78 19.37 1.71
C GLN A 278 -4.25 19.56 1.80
N PHE A 279 -3.45 18.80 1.04
CA PHE A 279 -1.98 18.78 1.23
C PHE A 279 -1.13 18.95 -0.04
N GLY A 280 -1.68 19.49 -1.13
CA GLY A 280 -0.85 20.02 -2.23
C GLY A 280 0.04 19.05 -3.02
N TYR A 281 -0.02 17.73 -2.77
CA TYR A 281 0.81 16.77 -3.50
C TYR A 281 0.31 16.52 -4.91
N LEU A 282 0.98 17.14 -5.88
CA LEU A 282 0.92 16.72 -7.27
C LEU A 282 1.91 15.59 -7.53
N SER A 283 1.68 14.43 -6.90
CA SER A 283 2.25 13.16 -7.39
C SER A 283 1.63 12.87 -8.78
N PRO A 284 2.38 12.36 -9.78
CA PRO A 284 1.87 12.17 -11.14
C PRO A 284 0.90 10.98 -11.25
N THR A 285 -0.18 10.94 -10.47
CA THR A 285 -1.33 10.07 -10.76
C THR A 285 -2.11 10.71 -11.91
N MET A 286 -1.93 10.13 -13.11
CA MET A 286 -2.46 10.59 -14.41
C MET A 286 -2.66 12.10 -14.49
N ARG A 287 -1.58 12.84 -14.81
CA ARG A 287 -1.79 13.87 -15.84
C ARG A 287 -2.11 13.10 -17.10
N CYS A 288 -3.38 12.77 -17.34
CA CYS A 288 -3.76 12.43 -18.70
C CYS A 288 -3.37 13.68 -19.50
N GLY A 289 -2.37 13.56 -20.37
CA GLY A 289 -2.01 14.58 -21.35
C GLY A 289 -3.13 14.80 -22.38
N CYS A 290 -4.38 14.62 -21.98
CA CYS A 290 -5.55 14.37 -22.80
C CYS A 290 -6.52 15.49 -22.41
N ASP A 291 -6.74 16.43 -23.31
CA ASP A 291 -7.86 17.34 -23.17
C ASP A 291 -9.12 16.47 -23.26
N TYR A 292 -10.09 16.72 -22.37
CA TYR A 292 -11.42 16.09 -22.30
C TYR A 292 -11.50 14.71 -21.63
N GLN A 293 -12.40 14.57 -20.64
CA GLN A 293 -12.76 13.26 -20.10
C GLN A 293 -14.24 13.20 -19.67
N SER A 294 -15.02 12.35 -20.32
CA SER A 294 -16.42 12.10 -19.96
C SER A 294 -16.55 11.03 -18.88
N VAL A 295 -17.29 11.32 -17.81
CA VAL A 295 -17.69 10.37 -16.77
C VAL A 295 -19.01 9.72 -17.17
N MET A 296 -19.07 8.39 -17.17
CA MET A 296 -20.22 7.59 -17.60
C MET A 296 -20.49 6.40 -16.69
N TYR A 297 -21.56 6.45 -15.89
CA TYR A 297 -22.11 5.26 -15.25
C TYR A 297 -22.91 4.38 -16.24
N TYR A 298 -22.66 3.06 -16.25
CA TYR A 298 -23.38 2.13 -17.13
C TYR A 298 -24.60 1.51 -16.44
N SER A 299 -25.78 1.99 -16.83
CA SER A 299 -26.93 1.15 -17.16
C SER A 299 -27.73 1.88 -18.25
N SER A 300 -27.69 1.36 -19.48
CA SER A 300 -28.21 1.97 -20.72
C SER A 300 -27.82 3.45 -20.89
N LEU A 301 -26.77 3.70 -21.68
CA LEU A 301 -26.29 5.03 -22.08
C LEU A 301 -27.44 6.00 -22.45
N SER A 302 -28.50 5.47 -23.06
CA SER A 302 -29.72 6.17 -23.44
C SER A 302 -30.52 6.69 -22.23
N TYR A 303 -30.72 5.85 -21.20
CA TYR A 303 -31.52 6.17 -20.01
C TYR A 303 -30.84 7.22 -19.13
N ARG A 304 -29.53 7.10 -18.90
CA ARG A 304 -28.79 8.07 -18.08
C ARG A 304 -28.50 9.40 -18.79
N LYS A 305 -28.34 9.38 -20.13
CA LYS A 305 -28.33 10.62 -20.93
C LYS A 305 -29.67 11.36 -20.81
N ALA A 306 -30.78 10.63 -20.85
CA ALA A 306 -32.11 11.19 -20.61
C ALA A 306 -32.28 11.70 -19.15
N ALA A 307 -31.63 11.05 -18.18
CA ALA A 307 -31.66 11.45 -16.76
C ALA A 307 -30.64 12.53 -16.36
N GLY A 308 -29.87 13.11 -17.30
CA GLY A 308 -28.91 14.19 -17.03
C GLY A 308 -27.70 13.80 -16.17
N LYS A 309 -27.48 12.51 -15.88
CA LYS A 309 -26.35 12.02 -15.06
C LYS A 309 -25.08 11.76 -15.87
N TYR A 310 -25.00 12.30 -17.08
CA TYR A 310 -23.83 12.24 -17.96
C TYR A 310 -23.09 13.57 -17.88
N ARG A 311 -21.83 13.56 -17.44
CA ARG A 311 -21.01 14.77 -17.30
C ARG A 311 -19.76 14.66 -18.17
N GLN A 312 -19.47 15.73 -18.91
CA GLN A 312 -18.17 15.91 -19.55
C GLN A 312 -17.33 16.74 -18.61
N LEU A 313 -16.22 16.16 -18.16
CA LEU A 313 -15.34 16.74 -17.16
C LEU A 313 -13.97 17.02 -17.79
N GLY A 314 -13.31 18.05 -17.29
CA GLY A 314 -12.02 18.50 -17.79
C GLY A 314 -10.85 17.78 -17.11
N ARG A 315 -9.63 18.17 -17.49
CA ARG A 315 -8.37 17.67 -16.89
C ARG A 315 -8.25 17.90 -15.37
N ASN A 316 -9.02 18.84 -14.82
CA ASN A 316 -8.99 19.21 -13.39
C ASN A 316 -9.98 18.41 -12.54
N TYR A 317 -10.69 17.45 -13.13
CA TYR A 317 -11.60 16.62 -12.37
C TYR A 317 -10.85 15.66 -11.45
N ILE A 318 -11.30 15.60 -10.20
CA ILE A 318 -10.85 14.63 -9.21
C ILE A 318 -11.78 13.44 -9.34
N VAL A 319 -11.20 12.28 -9.68
CA VAL A 319 -11.94 11.03 -9.80
C VAL A 319 -12.49 10.65 -8.43
N GLU A 320 -13.75 10.25 -8.38
CA GLU A 320 -14.41 9.77 -7.15
C GLU A 320 -14.44 8.23 -7.15
N ASP A 321 -14.46 7.61 -5.96
CA ASP A 321 -14.52 6.16 -5.82
C ASP A 321 -15.73 5.56 -6.55
N GLY A 322 -15.47 4.54 -7.37
CA GLY A 322 -16.48 3.85 -8.16
C GLY A 322 -16.96 4.60 -9.40
N ASP A 323 -16.29 5.70 -9.79
CA ASP A 323 -16.55 6.37 -11.06
C ASP A 323 -16.37 5.40 -12.22
N ILE A 324 -17.29 5.44 -13.18
CA ILE A 324 -17.12 4.72 -14.45
C ILE A 324 -16.71 5.76 -15.49
N ILE A 325 -15.55 5.58 -16.11
CA ILE A 325 -14.91 6.58 -16.95
C ILE A 325 -14.81 6.06 -18.39
N PHE A 326 -15.13 6.93 -19.34
CA PHE A 326 -14.84 6.70 -20.75
C PHE A 326 -13.92 7.79 -21.28
N PHE A 327 -12.67 7.42 -21.53
CA PHE A 327 -11.67 8.32 -22.09
C PHE A 327 -11.93 8.55 -23.58
N LYS A 328 -12.01 9.81 -23.99
CA LYS A 328 -12.07 10.20 -25.40
C LYS A 328 -10.73 10.81 -25.78
N PHE A 329 -10.05 10.21 -26.75
CA PHE A 329 -8.86 10.80 -27.33
C PHE A 329 -9.25 11.43 -28.67
N ASN A 330 -8.92 12.70 -28.86
CA ASN A 330 -9.01 13.30 -30.18
C ASN A 330 -7.72 12.97 -30.92
N THR A 331 -7.77 12.07 -31.91
CA THR A 331 -6.62 11.81 -32.78
C THR A 331 -6.42 13.03 -33.70
N PRO A 332 -5.21 13.62 -33.78
CA PRO A 332 -4.95 14.76 -34.67
C PRO A 332 -5.21 14.46 -36.16
N ASN A 333 -5.29 13.18 -36.54
CA ASN A 333 -5.45 12.70 -37.92
C ASN A 333 -6.68 11.80 -38.11
N ALA A 334 -7.84 12.17 -37.57
CA ALA A 334 -9.09 11.63 -38.11
C ALA A 334 -9.37 12.32 -39.47
N PRO A 335 -9.37 11.60 -40.62
CA PRO A 335 -9.79 12.21 -41.87
C PRO A 335 -11.21 12.72 -41.69
N LYS A 336 -11.40 14.03 -41.90
CA LYS A 336 -12.74 14.64 -41.90
C LYS A 336 -13.59 13.83 -42.87
N ALA A 337 -14.62 13.15 -42.34
CA ALA A 337 -15.61 12.49 -43.16
C ALA A 337 -16.13 13.52 -44.18
N ALA A 338 -15.87 13.26 -45.46
CA ALA A 338 -16.37 14.08 -46.54
C ALA A 338 -17.89 14.13 -46.40
N LYS A 339 -18.44 15.32 -46.15
CA LYS A 339 -19.87 15.56 -46.26
C LYS A 339 -20.25 15.23 -47.71
N LYS A 340 -21.04 14.18 -47.90
CA LYS A 340 -21.85 14.02 -49.11
C LYS A 340 -23.08 14.90 -48.99
#